data_AF-A0A953YZL2-F1
#
_entry.id   AF-A0A953YZL2-F1
#
_cell.length_a   1.000
_cell.length_b   1.000
_cell.length_c   1.000
_cell.angle_alpha   90.00
_cell.angle_beta   90.00
_cell.angle_gamma   90.00
#
_symmetry.space_group_name_H-M   'P 1'
#
loop_
_entity.id
_entity.type
_entity.pdbx_description
1 polymer ?
#
loop_
_entity_poly.entity_id
_entity_poly.type
_entity_poly.pdbx_seq_one_letter_code
_entity_poly.pdbx_strand_id
1 'polypeptide(L)'
;FIVRGDDELWTSTGLYSFKGITQANVIRAWQAAGGVVRECDFTLAQVYSAKEAFVTGTLGGVTPVTKIDGRLIGDGKPGQATARAGALYQQYCLQAG
;
A
#
# COMPACT_ATOMS: atom_id res chain seq x y z
N PHE A 1 3.75 0.10 1.77
CA PHE A 1 2.90 -1.07 1.49
C PHE A 1 3.56 -1.91 0.41
N ILE A 2 3.43 -3.22 0.52
CA ILE A 2 3.74 -4.16 -0.56
C ILE A 2 2.49 -5.02 -0.83
N VAL A 3 2.31 -5.43 -2.08
CA VAL A 3 1.20 -6.29 -2.50
C VAL A 3 1.71 -7.72 -2.62
N ARG A 4 1.06 -8.64 -1.90
CA ARG A 4 1.39 -10.07 -1.84
C ARG A 4 0.19 -10.90 -2.29
N GLY A 5 0.47 -12.10 -2.81
CA GLY A 5 -0.58 -12.97 -3.34
C GLY A 5 -1.34 -12.25 -4.45
N ASP A 6 -2.67 -12.42 -4.51
CA ASP A 6 -3.48 -11.78 -5.55
C ASP A 6 -3.88 -10.35 -5.22
N ASP A 7 -4.11 -10.01 -3.95
CA ASP A 7 -4.57 -8.68 -3.55
C ASP A 7 -4.40 -8.39 -2.02
N GLU A 8 -3.41 -9.01 -1.36
CA GLU A 8 -3.15 -8.73 0.07
C GLU A 8 -2.22 -7.52 0.23
N LEU A 9 -2.65 -6.52 0.99
CA LEU A 9 -1.80 -5.38 1.36
C LEU A 9 -1.02 -5.67 2.63
N TRP A 10 0.30 -5.62 2.57
CA TRP A 10 1.17 -5.75 3.74
C TRP A 10 1.79 -4.40 4.08
N THR A 11 1.79 -4.04 5.37
CA THR A 11 2.29 -2.75 5.86
C THR A 11 2.83 -2.90 7.28
N SER A 12 3.69 -1.98 7.71
CA SER A 12 4.32 -2.03 9.03
C SER A 12 3.32 -1.79 10.16
N THR A 13 3.53 -2.44 11.30
CA THR A 13 2.70 -2.34 12.53
C THR A 13 2.84 -0.99 13.26
N GLY A 14 3.74 -0.12 12.80
CA GLY A 14 4.06 1.18 13.41
C GLY A 14 5.16 1.14 14.48
N LEU A 15 5.82 0.00 14.71
CA LEU A 15 6.97 -0.10 15.63
C LEU A 15 8.18 0.73 15.14
N TYR A 16 8.40 0.75 13.82
CA TYR A 16 9.56 1.40 13.19
C TYR A 16 9.17 2.45 12.15
N SER A 17 7.90 2.87 12.14
CA SER A 17 7.37 3.85 11.20
C SER A 17 6.27 4.67 11.86
N PHE A 18 6.18 5.96 11.51
CA PHE A 18 5.07 6.81 11.96
C PHE A 18 3.72 6.22 11.52
N LYS A 19 2.77 6.10 12.45
CA LYS A 19 1.38 5.72 12.15
C LYS A 19 0.64 6.90 11.54
N GLY A 20 0.77 7.05 10.22
CA GLY A 20 0.15 8.14 9.49
C GLY A 20 -1.36 8.00 9.33
N ILE A 21 -2.07 9.12 9.36
CA ILE A 21 -3.53 9.16 9.10
C ILE A 21 -3.84 8.62 7.69
N THR A 22 -3.02 8.98 6.69
CA THR A 22 -3.17 8.45 5.32
C THR A 22 -3.04 6.94 5.27
N GLN A 23 -2.05 6.37 5.96
CA GLN A 23 -1.88 4.91 6.06
C GLN A 23 -3.14 4.28 6.69
N ALA A 24 -3.60 4.81 7.83
CA ALA A 24 -4.79 4.30 8.51
C ALA A 24 -6.06 4.36 7.64
N ASN A 25 -6.24 5.45 6.89
CA ASN A 25 -7.38 5.60 5.99
C ASN A 25 -7.29 4.64 4.78
N VAL A 26 -6.10 4.41 4.22
CA VAL A 26 -5.90 3.39 3.18
C VAL A 26 -6.25 1.99 3.70
N ILE A 27 -5.81 1.64 4.93
CA ILE A 27 -6.14 0.35 5.56
C ILE A 27 -7.66 0.20 5.70
N ARG A 28 -8.34 1.19 6.28
CA ARG A 28 -9.79 1.18 6.47
C ARG A 28 -10.55 1.08 5.15
N ALA A 29 -10.17 1.88 4.16
CA ALA A 29 -10.82 1.89 2.85
C ALA A 29 -10.66 0.55 2.12
N TRP A 30 -9.47 -0.06 2.20
CA TRP A 30 -9.22 -1.38 1.61
C TRP A 30 -10.03 -2.49 2.29
N GLN A 31 -10.06 -2.49 3.62
CA GLN A 31 -10.83 -3.45 4.41
C GLN A 31 -12.34 -3.31 4.18
N ALA A 32 -12.85 -2.08 4.10
CA ALA A 32 -14.26 -1.81 3.80
C ALA A 32 -14.68 -2.32 2.41
N ALA A 33 -13.75 -2.39 1.46
CA ALA A 33 -13.97 -2.97 0.14
C ALA A 33 -13.75 -4.50 0.08
N GLY A 34 -13.67 -5.18 1.25
CA GLY A 34 -13.47 -6.62 1.37
C GLY A 34 -12.03 -7.09 1.16
N GLY A 35 -11.07 -6.16 1.07
CA GLY A 35 -9.67 -6.49 0.87
C GLY A 35 -8.96 -6.91 2.17
N VAL A 36 -7.92 -7.74 2.03
CA VAL A 36 -7.11 -8.20 3.18
C VAL A 36 -5.94 -7.25 3.39
N VAL A 37 -5.75 -6.83 4.64
CA VAL A 37 -4.57 -6.07 5.09
C VAL A 37 -3.86 -6.84 6.19
N ARG A 38 -2.54 -6.98 6.09
CA ARG A 38 -1.66 -7.51 7.14
C ARG A 38 -0.74 -6.42 7.65
N GLU A 39 -0.99 -5.95 8.87
CA GLU A 39 -0.02 -5.17 9.63
C GLU A 39 1.01 -6.12 10.24
N CYS A 40 2.20 -6.20 9.66
CA CYS A 40 3.24 -7.15 10.05
C CYS A 40 4.64 -6.65 9.70
N ASP A 41 5.65 -7.25 10.33
CA ASP A 41 7.04 -7.10 9.89
C ASP A 41 7.28 -8.01 8.67
N PHE A 42 8.03 -7.50 7.68
CA PHE A 42 8.40 -8.25 6.49
C PHE A 42 9.84 -7.93 6.08
N THR A 43 10.49 -8.92 5.48
CA THR A 43 11.89 -8.89 5.08
C THR A 43 12.09 -8.14 3.76
N LEU A 44 13.32 -7.68 3.50
CA LEU A 44 13.69 -7.14 2.18
C LEU A 44 13.44 -8.14 1.04
N ALA A 45 13.65 -9.44 1.27
CA ALA A 45 13.34 -10.48 0.29
C ALA A 45 11.83 -10.50 -0.08
N GLN A 46 10.94 -10.27 0.88
CA GLN A 46 9.50 -10.15 0.62
C GLN A 46 9.16 -8.84 -0.10
N VAL A 47 9.88 -7.75 0.18
CA VAL A 47 9.73 -6.49 -0.56
C VAL A 47 10.13 -6.66 -2.02
N TYR A 48 11.33 -7.21 -2.28
CA TYR A 48 11.85 -7.38 -3.63
C TYR A 48 11.06 -8.39 -4.47
N SER A 49 10.33 -9.30 -3.84
CA SER A 49 9.46 -10.27 -4.51
C SER A 49 7.97 -9.88 -4.50
N ALA A 50 7.63 -8.66 -4.09
CA ALA A 50 6.25 -8.18 -4.12
C ALA A 50 5.75 -8.01 -5.56
N LYS A 51 4.44 -8.19 -5.77
CA LYS A 51 3.81 -7.92 -7.08
C LYS A 51 3.77 -6.43 -7.37
N GLU A 52 3.48 -5.63 -6.35
CA GLU A 52 3.46 -4.17 -6.42
C GLU A 52 3.95 -3.57 -5.09
N ALA A 53 4.34 -2.30 -5.11
CA ALA A 53 4.66 -1.55 -3.90
C ALA A 53 4.16 -0.11 -4.04
N PHE A 54 3.82 0.51 -2.91
CA PHE A 54 3.47 1.92 -2.86
C PHE A 54 3.72 2.50 -1.47
N VAL A 55 3.88 3.83 -1.44
CA VAL A 55 3.95 4.62 -0.20
C VAL A 55 2.72 5.48 -0.05
N THR A 56 2.49 5.95 1.17
CA THR A 56 1.36 6.83 1.49
C THR A 56 1.84 8.11 2.15
N GLY A 57 1.23 9.24 1.81
CA GLY A 57 1.47 10.51 2.48
C GLY A 57 0.36 11.52 2.21
N THR A 58 0.20 12.53 3.06
CA THR A 58 -0.92 13.48 2.97
C THR A 58 -0.99 14.18 1.61
N LEU A 59 0.14 14.61 1.06
CA LEU A 59 0.19 15.31 -0.24
C LEU A 59 0.14 14.32 -1.42
N GLY A 60 0.84 13.19 -1.31
CA GLY A 60 0.97 12.21 -2.41
C GLY A 60 -0.14 11.15 -2.45
N GLY A 61 -1.04 11.11 -1.47
CA GLY A 61 -2.05 10.07 -1.32
C GLY A 61 -1.43 8.68 -1.32
N VAL A 62 -1.79 7.87 -2.31
CA VAL A 62 -1.16 6.58 -2.65
C VAL A 62 -0.24 6.80 -3.84
N THR A 63 1.07 6.61 -3.65
CA THR A 63 2.09 6.80 -4.69
C THR A 63 2.80 5.48 -5.03
N PRO A 64 2.74 5.00 -6.28
CA PRO A 64 3.40 3.76 -6.69
C PRO A 64 4.92 3.81 -6.52
N VAL A 65 5.50 2.66 -6.16
CA VAL A 65 6.95 2.43 -6.12
C VAL A 65 7.28 1.28 -7.07
N THR A 66 7.92 1.61 -8.19
CA THR A 66 8.24 0.63 -9.25
C THR A 66 9.66 0.09 -9.18
N LYS A 67 10.52 0.71 -8.35
CA LYS A 67 11.93 0.33 -8.20
C LYS A 67 12.42 0.56 -6.78
N ILE A 68 13.05 -0.46 -6.18
CA ILE A 68 13.64 -0.41 -4.83
C ILE A 68 15.06 -0.97 -4.93
N ASP A 69 16.06 -0.22 -4.45
CA ASP A 69 17.48 -0.62 -4.46
C ASP A 69 17.98 -1.10 -5.83
N GLY A 70 17.59 -0.42 -6.90
CA GLY A 70 17.99 -0.81 -8.26
C GLY A 70 17.13 -1.91 -8.88
N ARG A 71 16.27 -2.59 -8.12
CA ARG A 71 15.45 -3.72 -8.56
C ARG A 71 14.04 -3.27 -8.93
N LEU A 72 13.53 -3.72 -10.07
CA LEU A 72 12.13 -3.50 -10.42
C LEU A 72 11.23 -4.30 -9.50
N ILE A 73 10.13 -3.70 -9.09
CA ILE A 73 9.04 -4.38 -8.38
C ILE A 73 7.97 -4.72 -9.42
N GLY A 74 7.51 -5.97 -9.43
CA GLY A 74 6.63 -6.47 -10.47
C GLY A 74 7.25 -6.31 -11.87
N ASP A 75 6.50 -5.68 -12.77
CA ASP A 75 6.92 -5.36 -14.15
C ASP A 75 7.52 -3.95 -14.30
N GLY A 76 7.76 -3.25 -13.19
CA GLY A 76 8.28 -1.88 -13.19
C GLY A 76 7.24 -0.82 -13.53
N LYS A 77 5.95 -1.13 -13.53
CA LYS A 77 4.85 -0.19 -13.77
C LYS A 77 3.90 -0.13 -12.55
N PRO A 78 3.15 0.97 -12.37
CA PRO A 78 2.05 0.99 -11.42
C PRO A 78 1.03 -0.12 -11.73
N GLY A 79 0.73 -0.96 -10.75
CA GLY A 79 -0.20 -2.06 -10.92
C GLY A 79 -1.64 -1.75 -10.46
N GLN A 80 -2.51 -2.75 -10.62
CA GLN A 80 -3.95 -2.59 -10.41
C GLN A 80 -4.30 -2.47 -8.93
N ALA A 81 -3.61 -3.19 -8.04
CA ALA A 81 -3.89 -3.12 -6.61
C ALA A 81 -3.54 -1.74 -6.04
N THR A 82 -2.43 -1.15 -6.50
CA THR A 82 -2.02 0.21 -6.15
C THR A 82 -3.02 1.24 -6.65
N ALA A 83 -3.47 1.12 -7.91
CA ALA A 83 -4.49 2.02 -8.46
C ALA A 83 -5.82 1.90 -7.70
N ARG A 84 -6.24 0.68 -7.38
CA ARG A 84 -7.44 0.40 -6.56
C ARG A 84 -7.31 1.03 -5.17
N ALA A 85 -6.16 0.90 -4.52
CA ALA A 85 -5.92 1.48 -3.20
C ALA A 85 -6.03 3.01 -3.24
N GLY A 86 -5.49 3.66 -4.28
CA GLY A 86 -5.64 5.10 -4.49
C GLY A 86 -7.09 5.52 -4.68
N ALA A 87 -7.85 4.81 -5.51
CA ALA A 87 -9.26 5.10 -5.76
C ALA A 87 -10.12 4.96 -4.48
N LEU A 88 -9.92 3.87 -3.72
CA LEU A 88 -10.63 3.63 -2.46
C LEU A 88 -10.30 4.70 -1.41
N TYR A 89 -9.02 5.08 -1.29
CA TYR A 89 -8.60 6.15 -0.39
C TYR A 89 -9.25 7.50 -0.75
N GLN A 90 -9.26 7.86 -2.03
CA GLN A 90 -9.89 9.09 -2.50
C GLN A 90 -11.39 9.10 -2.19
N GLN A 91 -12.09 8.00 -2.46
CA GLN A 91 -13.50 7.85 -2.13
C GLN A 91 -13.76 7.99 -0.63
N TYR A 92 -12.93 7.34 0.20
CA TYR A 92 -13.03 7.43 1.66
C TYR A 92 -12.86 8.87 2.16
N CYS A 93 -11.90 9.62 1.62
CA CYS A 93 -11.69 11.03 1.98
C CYS A 93 -12.88 11.92 1.64
N LEU A 94 -13.59 11.64 0.54
CA LEU A 94 -14.78 12.40 0.13
C LEU A 94 -16.02 12.09 0.99
N GLN A 95 -16.06 10.94 1.66
CA GLN A 95 -17.17 10.52 2.53
C GLN A 95 -16.96 10.90 4.00
N ALA A 96 -15.71 11.16 4.39
CA ALA A 96 -15.33 11.49 5.76
C ALA A 96 -15.32 13.01 6.05
N GLY A 97 -15.59 13.84 5.05
CA GLY A 97 -15.78 15.30 5.18
C GLY A 97 -17.24 15.69 5.08
#